data_AF-A0A552LG02-F1
#
_entry.id   AF-A0A552LG02-F1
#
_cell.length_a   1.000
_cell.length_b   1.000
_cell.length_c   1.000
_cell.angle_alpha   90.00
_cell.angle_beta   90.00
_cell.angle_gamma   90.00
#
_symmetry.space_group_name_H-M   'P 1'
#
loop_
_entity.id
_entity.type
_entity.pdbx_description
1 polymer ?
#
loop_
_entity_poly.entity_id
_entity_poly.type
_entity_poly.pdbx_seq_one_letter_code
_entity_poly.pdbx_strand_id
1 'polypeptide(L)'
;MNLPMRVTIIPIDKFCAVDGVGFVGVDITSIAIDVHAVQWFGTWGEQEILDLKTGRIERNEKIQSLDTYQSVLNSYWKIRTAHDVAEREAINEQTIIEV
;
A
#
# COMPACT_ATOMS: atom_id res chain seq x y z
N MET A 1 7.90 -9.54 -11.08
CA MET A 1 7.91 -8.17 -10.53
C MET A 1 9.10 -8.07 -9.60
N ASN A 2 9.88 -6.98 -9.66
CA ASN A 2 10.87 -6.71 -8.62
C ASN A 2 10.15 -6.56 -7.28
N LEU A 3 10.75 -7.07 -6.20
CA LEU A 3 10.25 -6.79 -4.86
C LEU A 3 10.31 -5.26 -4.63
N PRO A 4 9.24 -4.66 -4.09
CA PRO A 4 9.22 -3.22 -3.83
C PRO A 4 10.31 -2.84 -2.81
N MET A 5 10.97 -1.72 -3.05
CA MET A 5 12.05 -1.25 -2.17
C MET A 5 11.50 -0.56 -0.92
N ARG A 6 10.34 0.10 -1.03
CA ARG A 6 9.60 0.69 0.10
C ARG A 6 8.12 0.39 -0.02
N VAL A 7 7.51 -0.01 1.10
CA VAL A 7 6.05 -0.15 1.22
C VAL A 7 5.59 0.52 2.50
N THR A 8 4.50 1.27 2.44
CA THR A 8 3.76 1.75 3.61
C THR A 8 2.32 1.31 3.47
N ILE A 9 1.75 0.69 4.50
CA ILE A 9 0.33 0.33 4.57
C ILE A 9 -0.25 0.97 5.83
N ILE A 10 -1.37 1.66 5.69
CA ILE A 10 -2.13 2.24 6.81
C ILE A 10 -3.57 1.71 6.69
N PRO A 11 -3.91 0.61 7.41
CA PRO A 11 -5.18 -0.08 7.22
C PRO A 11 -6.41 0.79 7.50
N ILE A 12 -6.36 1.62 8.54
CA ILE A 12 -7.48 2.50 8.92
C ILE A 12 -7.83 3.50 7.80
N ASP A 13 -6.83 3.93 7.02
CA ASP A 13 -7.00 4.86 5.90
C ASP A 13 -7.29 4.13 4.58
N LYS A 14 -7.31 2.78 4.58
CA LYS A 14 -7.33 1.94 3.37
C LYS A 14 -6.24 2.37 2.37
N PHE A 15 -5.08 2.72 2.91
CA PHE A 15 -3.99 3.32 2.16
C PHE A 15 -2.83 2.34 1.99
N CYS A 16 -2.25 2.33 0.79
CA CYS A 16 -0.97 1.68 0.52
C CYS A 16 -0.14 2.57 -0.40
N ALA A 17 1.14 2.71 -0.07
CA ALA A 17 2.15 3.29 -0.93
C ALA A 17 3.25 2.29 -1.24
N VAL A 18 3.66 2.25 -2.50
CA VAL A 18 4.80 1.47 -2.97
C VAL A 18 5.76 2.41 -3.69
N ASP A 19 7.02 2.42 -3.26
CA ASP A 19 8.10 3.25 -3.82
C ASP A 19 7.72 4.74 -4.00
N GLY A 20 7.01 5.28 -3.02
CA GLY A 20 6.58 6.69 -2.99
C GLY A 20 5.26 7.00 -3.70
N VAL A 21 4.65 6.03 -4.39
CA VAL A 21 3.35 6.21 -5.06
C VAL A 21 2.25 5.61 -4.20
N GLY A 22 1.36 6.47 -3.67
CA GLY A 22 0.30 6.10 -2.73
C GLY A 22 -1.10 6.12 -3.33
N PHE A 23 -1.92 5.13 -2.95
CA PHE A 23 -3.34 5.06 -3.27
C PHE A 23 -4.17 4.74 -2.03
N VAL A 24 -5.38 5.32 -2.00
CA VAL A 24 -6.45 4.98 -1.06
C VAL A 24 -7.44 4.01 -1.70
N GLY A 25 -8.34 3.43 -0.89
CA GLY A 25 -9.34 2.47 -1.37
C GLY A 25 -8.79 1.06 -1.61
N VAL A 26 -7.59 0.77 -1.08
CA VAL A 26 -6.97 -0.54 -1.14
C VAL A 26 -7.76 -1.51 -0.26
N ASP A 27 -7.93 -2.76 -0.72
CA ASP A 27 -8.53 -3.81 0.08
C ASP A 27 -7.59 -4.22 1.22
N ILE A 28 -8.03 -3.94 2.45
CA ILE A 28 -7.31 -4.22 3.70
C ILE A 28 -7.93 -5.37 4.49
N THR A 29 -8.94 -6.05 3.93
CA THR A 29 -9.71 -7.08 4.66
C THR A 29 -8.87 -8.26 5.14
N SER A 30 -7.70 -8.48 4.56
CA SER A 30 -6.74 -9.51 4.99
C SER A 30 -5.84 -9.09 6.16
N ILE A 31 -5.90 -7.83 6.61
CA ILE A 31 -5.05 -7.31 7.68
C ILE A 31 -5.76 -7.47 9.03
N ALA A 32 -5.01 -7.92 10.04
CA ALA A 32 -5.52 -8.01 11.40
C ALA A 32 -5.88 -6.60 11.95
N ILE A 33 -6.99 -6.51 12.68
CA ILE A 33 -7.57 -5.23 13.13
C ILE A 33 -6.67 -4.43 14.08
N ASP A 34 -5.72 -5.09 14.72
CA ASP A 34 -4.73 -4.49 15.62
C ASP A 34 -3.50 -3.94 14.88
N VAL A 35 -3.34 -4.19 13.58
CA VAL A 35 -2.23 -3.60 12.82
C VAL A 35 -2.55 -2.13 12.50
N HIS A 36 -1.78 -1.21 13.10
CA HIS A 36 -1.88 0.23 12.86
C HIS A 36 -1.25 0.64 11.54
N ALA A 37 -0.04 0.15 11.28
CA ALA A 37 0.75 0.48 10.11
C ALA A 37 1.76 -0.62 9.81
N VAL A 38 2.15 -0.73 8.54
CA VAL A 38 3.23 -1.60 8.08
C VAL A 38 4.20 -0.77 7.26
N GLN A 39 5.49 -0.90 7.54
CA GLN A 39 6.56 -0.17 6.87
C GLN A 39 7.63 -1.16 6.42
N TRP A 40 7.95 -1.17 5.12
CA TRP A 40 8.91 -2.07 4.51
C TRP A 40 10.09 -1.32 3.91
N PHE A 41 11.27 -1.90 4.07
CA PHE A 41 12.56 -1.30 3.73
C PHE A 41 13.39 -2.19 2.80
N GLY A 42 12.72 -2.96 1.93
CA GLY A 42 13.32 -3.76 0.86
C GLY A 42 13.68 -5.18 1.29
N THR A 43 14.26 -5.35 2.48
CA THR A 43 14.69 -6.67 3.02
C THR A 43 14.14 -6.99 4.41
N TRP A 44 13.59 -5.99 5.09
CA TRP A 44 12.95 -6.12 6.38
C TRP A 44 11.95 -4.96 6.55
N GLY A 45 11.09 -5.07 7.53
CA GLY A 45 10.15 -4.01 7.88
C GLY A 45 9.66 -4.14 9.31
N GLU A 46 8.67 -3.32 9.65
CA GLU A 46 7.98 -3.35 10.93
C GLU A 46 6.47 -3.28 10.71
N GLN A 47 5.71 -3.94 11.58
CA GLN A 47 4.31 -3.67 11.78
C GLN A 47 4.08 -3.09 13.18
N GLU A 48 3.36 -1.98 13.23
CA GLU A 48 2.93 -1.31 14.45
C GLU A 48 1.64 -1.98 14.93
N ILE A 49 1.64 -2.53 16.15
CA ILE A 49 0.49 -3.20 16.76
C ILE A 49 -0.16 -2.30 17.80
N LEU A 50 -1.47 -2.13 17.69
CA LEU A 50 -2.31 -1.41 18.64
C LEU A 50 -2.70 -2.31 19.82
N ASP A 51 -2.69 -1.73 21.01
CA ASP A 51 -3.57 -2.19 22.07
C ASP A 51 -4.99 -1.71 21.75
N LEU A 52 -5.86 -2.64 21.34
CA LEU A 52 -7.24 -2.36 20.98
C LEU A 52 -8.08 -1.78 22.13
N LYS A 53 -7.65 -1.91 23.39
CA LYS A 53 -8.36 -1.31 24.54
C LYS A 53 -8.06 0.17 24.69
N THR A 54 -6.81 0.57 24.44
CA THR A 54 -6.36 1.95 24.63
C THR A 54 -6.28 2.75 23.33
N GLY A 55 -6.30 2.07 22.18
CA GLY A 55 -6.11 2.67 20.86
C GLY A 55 -4.69 3.19 20.63
N ARG A 56 -3.73 2.83 21.49
CA ARG A 56 -2.34 3.27 21.40
C ARG A 56 -1.48 2.17 20.79
N ILE A 57 -0.39 2.55 20.13
CA ILE A 57 0.63 1.61 19.69
C ILE A 57 1.23 0.96 20.94
N GLU A 58 1.12 -0.36 21.03
CA GLU A 58 1.66 -1.18 22.11
C GLU A 58 3.10 -1.60 21.81
N ARG A 59 3.36 -2.05 20.57
CA ARG A 59 4.66 -2.58 20.15
C ARG A 59 4.87 -2.51 18.65
N ASN A 60 6.13 -2.64 18.24
CA ASN A 60 6.53 -2.88 16.86
C ASN A 60 7.03 -4.31 16.71
N GLU A 61 6.56 -5.00 15.67
CA GLU A 61 7.02 -6.34 15.32
C GLU A 61 7.81 -6.30 14.03
N LYS A 62 9.03 -6.84 14.07
CA LYS A 62 9.87 -6.94 12.89
C LYS A 62 9.30 -7.99 11.93
N ILE A 63 9.16 -7.61 10.66
CA ILE A 63 8.81 -8.51 9.56
C ILE A 63 10.01 -8.71 8.62
N GLN A 64 10.12 -9.89 8.05
CA GLN A 64 11.21 -10.27 7.13
C GLN A 64 10.72 -10.60 5.71
N SER A 65 9.39 -10.60 5.51
CA SER A 65 8.78 -10.71 4.19
C SER A 65 7.46 -9.95 4.16
N LEU A 66 6.95 -9.75 2.94
CA LEU A 66 5.65 -9.12 2.69
C LEU A 66 4.54 -10.15 2.40
N ASP A 67 4.80 -11.44 2.57
CA ASP A 67 3.88 -12.50 2.13
C ASP A 67 2.50 -12.37 2.78
N THR A 68 2.46 -12.03 4.07
CA THR A 68 1.23 -11.76 4.83
C THR A 68 0.40 -10.62 4.24
N TYR A 69 1.03 -9.68 3.52
CA TYR A 69 0.38 -8.50 2.95
C TYR A 69 0.20 -8.60 1.42
N GLN A 70 0.43 -9.77 0.83
CA GLN A 70 0.37 -9.93 -0.62
C GLN A 70 -1.02 -9.60 -1.20
N SER A 71 -2.11 -9.87 -0.47
CA SER A 71 -3.47 -9.48 -0.88
C SER A 71 -3.64 -7.96 -0.99
N VAL A 72 -3.07 -7.21 -0.04
CA VAL A 72 -3.10 -5.74 -0.06
C VAL A 72 -2.27 -5.21 -1.23
N LEU A 73 -1.08 -5.77 -1.46
CA LEU A 73 -0.26 -5.43 -2.62
C LEU A 73 -0.97 -5.74 -3.95
N ASN A 74 -1.67 -6.87 -4.04
CA ASN A 74 -2.47 -7.20 -5.22
C ASN A 74 -3.58 -6.17 -5.46
N SER A 75 -4.24 -5.70 -4.40
CA SER A 75 -5.23 -4.62 -4.51
C SER A 75 -4.60 -3.30 -4.93
N TYR A 76 -3.45 -2.94 -4.36
CA TYR A 76 -2.69 -1.74 -4.74
C TYR A 76 -2.33 -1.76 -6.23
N TRP A 77 -1.79 -2.88 -6.73
CA TRP A 77 -1.37 -2.99 -8.13
C TRP A 77 -2.54 -2.91 -9.11
N LYS A 78 -3.73 -3.40 -8.73
CA LYS A 78 -4.95 -3.21 -9.52
C LYS A 78 -5.31 -1.72 -9.65
N ILE A 79 -5.27 -0.98 -8.54
CA ILE A 79 -5.56 0.46 -8.53
C ILE A 79 -4.52 1.22 -9.36
N ARG A 80 -3.24 0.96 -9.13
CA ARG A 80 -2.15 1.60 -9.87
C ARG A 80 -2.24 1.32 -11.37
N THR A 81 -2.50 0.08 -11.77
CA THR A 81 -2.65 -0.26 -13.19
C THR A 81 -3.79 0.52 -13.83
N ALA A 82 -4.94 0.64 -13.15
CA ALA A 82 -6.06 1.42 -13.67
C ALA A 82 -5.73 2.93 -13.75
N HIS A 83 -5.02 3.46 -12.76
CA HIS A 83 -4.55 4.84 -12.76
C HIS A 83 -3.60 5.12 -13.93
N ASP A 84 -2.57 4.29 -14.10
CA ASP A 84 -1.56 4.44 -15.15
C ASP A 84 -2.19 4.34 -16.57
N VAL A 85 -3.25 3.52 -16.73
CA VAL A 85 -4.03 3.45 -17.97
C VAL A 85 -4.81 4.76 -18.19
N ALA A 86 -5.53 5.23 -17.18
CA ALA A 86 -6.32 6.47 -17.28
C ALA A 86 -5.45 7.70 -17.56
N GLU A 87 -4.28 7.82 -16.91
CA GLU A 87 -3.33 8.91 -17.18
C GLU A 87 -2.82 8.86 -18.63
N ARG A 88 -2.52 7.66 -19.14
CA ARG A 88 -2.06 7.51 -20.52
C ARG A 88 -3.12 7.86 -21.55
N GLU A 89 -4.38 7.48 -21.29
CA GLU A 89 -5.52 7.85 -22.13
C GLU A 89 -5.73 9.37 -22.13
N ALA A 90 -5.69 10.01 -20.96
CA ALA A 90 -5.83 11.46 -20.84
C ALA A 90 -4.71 12.23 -21.58
N ILE A 91 -3.45 11.77 -21.48
CA ILE A 91 -2.32 12.37 -22.21
C ILE A 91 -2.51 12.21 -23.73
N ASN A 92 -2.96 11.04 -24.19
CA ASN A 92 -3.19 10.79 -25.60
C ASN A 92 -4.33 11.67 -26.16
N GLU A 93 -5.43 11.84 -25.41
CA GLU A 93 -6.52 12.74 -25.80
C GLU A 93 -6.08 14.20 -25.88
N GLN A 94 -5.29 14.69 -24.92
CA GLN A 94 -4.73 16.04 -24.97
C GLN A 94 -3.80 16.25 -26.18
N THR A 95 -2.97 15.25 -26.48
CA THR A 95 -2.07 15.30 -27.64
C THR A 95 -2.84 15.38 -28.96
N ILE A 96 -3.99 14.71 -29.09
CA ILE A 96 -4.80 14.72 -30.33
C ILE A 96 -5.51 16.07 -30.54
N ILE A 97 -5.85 16.80 -29.47
CA ILE A 97 -6.56 18.09 -29.56
C ILE A 97 -5.60 19.24 -29.92
N GLU A 98 -4.30 19.09 -29.65
CA GLU A 98 -3.28 20.12 -29.90
C GLU A 98 -2.60 20.02 -31.28
N VAL A 99 -3.04 19.14 -32.19
CA VAL A 99 -2.48 18.97 -33.56
C VAL A 99 -3.39 19.48 -34.68
#